data_AF-A0A3S4ZMJ8-F1
#
_entry.id   AF-A0A3S4ZMJ8-F1
#
_cell.length_a   1.000
_cell.length_b   1.000
_cell.length_c   1.000
_cell.angle_alpha   90.00
_cell.angle_beta   90.00
_cell.angle_gamma   90.00
#
_symmetry.space_group_name_H-M   'P 1'
#
loop_
_entity.id
_entity.type
_entity.pdbx_description
1 polymer ?
#
loop_
_entity_poly.entity_id
_entity_poly.type
_entity_poly.pdbx_seq_one_letter_code
_entity_poly.pdbx_strand_id
1 'polypeptide(L)'
;MAVCYDTKICLNALCKLDLYTDFHEVITLVITCAGRRPCRITGQAHAARFRKAPMTYVIALPCVDVKDRACVEECPVDCIYEGDRTLYIHPDECVDCGACEPVCPVEAIYYEDDVPEEWSEYITANAEFFDDLGSPGGAAKMGPTGKDVPFIAALPPQGE
;
A
#
# COMPACT_ATOMS: atom_id res chain seq x y z
N MET A 1 14.50 17.08 34.07
CA MET A 1 15.41 17.65 33.05
C MET A 1 16.75 16.95 33.20
N ALA A 2 16.99 15.90 32.40
CA ALA A 2 18.30 15.29 32.23
C ALA A 2 18.29 14.66 30.84
N VAL A 3 19.14 15.20 29.97
CA VAL A 3 19.23 14.84 28.55
C VAL A 3 20.44 13.91 28.44
N CYS A 4 20.24 12.69 27.95
CA CYS A 4 21.35 11.81 27.56
C CYS A 4 21.32 11.62 26.05
N TYR A 5 22.08 12.49 25.39
CA TYR A 5 22.56 12.32 24.03
C TYR A 5 23.71 11.31 24.05
N ASP A 6 23.53 10.08 23.54
CA ASP A 6 24.60 9.37 22.84
C ASP A 6 24.06 8.14 22.07
N THR A 7 24.14 8.19 20.74
CA THR A 7 23.63 7.20 19.77
C THR A 7 24.58 6.01 19.55
N LYS A 8 25.62 5.82 20.38
CA LYS A 8 26.70 4.84 20.12
C LYS A 8 26.61 3.49 20.83
N ILE A 9 25.62 3.24 21.69
CA ILE A 9 25.56 1.98 22.48
C ILE A 9 24.81 0.83 21.78
N CYS A 10 24.00 1.09 20.76
CA CYS A 10 23.15 0.06 20.15
C CYS A 10 23.85 -0.88 19.16
N LEU A 11 25.15 -0.73 18.88
CA LEU A 11 25.76 -1.40 17.72
C LEU A 11 26.32 -2.81 17.95
N ASN A 12 26.14 -3.44 19.12
CA ASN A 12 26.89 -4.70 19.35
C ASN A 12 26.21 -5.80 20.19
N ALA A 13 24.91 -6.01 20.01
CA ALA A 13 24.27 -7.21 20.55
C ALA A 13 23.61 -8.00 19.40
N LEU A 14 24.32 -9.04 18.97
CA LEU A 14 23.96 -10.06 18.00
C LEU A 14 22.54 -10.58 18.25
N CYS A 15 21.57 -10.09 17.47
CA CYS A 15 20.21 -10.63 17.45
C CYS A 15 20.19 -11.83 16.50
N LYS A 16 20.31 -13.03 17.06
CA LYS A 16 20.05 -14.27 16.31
C LYS A 16 18.57 -14.29 15.92
N LEU A 17 18.30 -14.14 14.63
CA LEU A 17 17.01 -14.47 14.02
C LEU A 17 16.92 -15.99 13.90
N ASP A 18 16.32 -16.66 14.87
CA ASP A 18 15.79 -18.02 14.65
C ASP A 18 14.36 -17.86 14.11
N LEU A 19 14.23 -17.88 12.79
CA LEU A 19 12.95 -17.97 12.09
C LEU A 19 12.48 -19.43 12.16
N TYR A 20 11.47 -19.71 12.97
CA TYR A 20 10.72 -20.96 12.90
C TYR A 20 9.24 -20.66 12.66
N THR A 21 8.81 -20.95 11.44
CA THR A 21 7.42 -21.01 10.98
C THR A 21 6.68 -22.12 11.72
N ASP A 22 5.53 -21.85 12.33
CA ASP A 22 4.43 -22.83 12.40
C ASP A 22 3.08 -22.25 12.87
N PHE A 23 2.05 -22.91 12.38
CA PHE A 23 0.62 -22.60 12.33
C PHE A 23 -0.09 -22.33 13.69
N HIS A 24 -1.06 -21.40 13.61
CA HIS A 24 -2.17 -21.15 14.53
C HIS A 24 -1.90 -20.53 15.93
N GLU A 25 -2.66 -19.45 16.17
CA GLU A 25 -3.01 -18.79 17.45
C GLU A 25 -1.99 -17.82 18.09
N VAL A 26 -2.40 -16.53 18.08
CA VAL A 26 -2.02 -15.42 18.97
C VAL A 26 -0.52 -15.19 19.25
N ILE A 27 0.11 -14.34 18.43
CA ILE A 27 1.40 -13.69 18.74
C ILE A 27 1.18 -12.67 19.85
N THR A 28 1.30 -13.11 21.10
CA THR A 28 1.55 -12.19 22.23
C THR A 28 3.06 -11.96 22.27
N LEU A 29 3.51 -10.78 21.84
CA LEU A 29 4.88 -10.34 22.03
C LEU A 29 5.12 -10.06 23.53
N VAL A 30 5.40 -11.10 24.31
CA VAL A 30 5.78 -10.93 25.71
C VAL A 30 7.25 -10.54 25.75
N ILE A 31 7.53 -9.24 25.63
CA ILE A 31 8.81 -8.67 26.03
C ILE A 31 8.85 -8.72 27.57
N THR A 32 9.23 -9.86 28.15
CA THR A 32 9.55 -9.91 29.58
C THR A 32 10.89 -9.24 29.80
N CYS A 33 10.88 -7.94 30.06
CA CYS A 33 12.01 -7.24 30.63
C CYS A 33 12.09 -7.61 32.12
N ALA A 34 13.01 -8.52 32.47
CA ALA A 34 13.21 -8.91 33.85
C ALA A 34 13.71 -7.71 34.68
N GLY A 35 12.82 -7.16 35.50
CA GLY A 35 13.23 -6.57 36.77
C GLY A 35 13.45 -5.06 36.85
N ARG A 36 12.55 -4.22 36.33
CA ARG A 36 12.30 -2.86 36.88
C ARG A 36 11.04 -2.20 36.29
N ARG A 37 10.01 -2.06 37.15
CA ARG A 37 8.78 -1.21 37.12
C ARG A 37 8.02 -1.01 35.79
N PRO A 38 6.67 -1.03 35.81
CA PRO A 38 5.85 -0.92 34.60
C PRO A 38 6.02 0.46 33.95
N CYS A 39 6.81 0.52 32.88
CA CYS A 39 6.82 1.68 32.01
C CYS A 39 5.50 1.66 31.23
N ARG A 40 4.55 2.48 31.67
CA ARG A 40 3.35 2.81 30.92
C ARG A 40 3.80 3.52 29.66
N ILE A 41 3.90 2.78 28.56
CA ILE A 41 4.15 3.31 27.22
C ILE A 41 2.89 4.08 26.82
N THR A 42 2.79 5.36 27.19
CA THR A 42 1.89 6.28 26.50
C THR A 42 2.43 6.41 25.09
N GLY A 43 1.64 5.93 24.14
CA GLY A 43 2.09 5.52 22.82
C GLY A 43 2.62 6.64 21.94
N GLN A 44 3.61 6.26 21.15
CA GLN A 44 3.67 6.46 19.70
C GLN A 44 4.73 5.49 19.19
N ALA A 45 4.43 4.19 19.29
CA ALA A 45 4.94 3.30 18.28
C ALA A 45 4.22 3.74 17.00
N HIS A 46 4.94 4.36 16.07
CA HIS A 46 4.50 4.32 14.68
C HIS A 46 4.47 2.84 14.31
N ALA A 47 3.33 2.22 14.55
CA ALA A 47 2.96 0.96 13.98
C ALA A 47 2.91 1.22 12.48
N ALA A 48 4.06 1.08 11.81
CA ALA A 48 4.07 0.77 10.39
C ALA A 48 3.29 -0.53 10.29
N ARG A 49 2.04 -0.35 9.86
CA ARG A 49 0.97 -1.32 9.96
C ARG A 49 1.43 -2.58 9.25
N PHE A 50 1.32 -3.74 9.90
CA PHE A 50 1.24 -5.02 9.20
C PHE A 50 -0.13 -5.05 8.48
N ARG A 51 -0.30 -4.15 7.51
CA ARG A 51 -1.45 -4.16 6.62
C ARG A 51 -1.11 -5.25 5.60
N LYS A 52 -1.69 -6.43 5.79
CA LYS A 52 -2.02 -7.27 4.64
C LYS A 52 -3.02 -6.46 3.81
N ALA A 53 -2.52 -5.58 2.97
CA ALA A 53 -3.28 -4.87 1.94
C ALA A 53 -3.00 -5.63 0.63
N PRO A 54 -4.01 -5.80 -0.23
CA PRO A 54 -4.92 -6.96 -0.23
C PRO A 54 -5.25 -7.50 -1.65
N MET A 55 -5.90 -8.67 -1.67
CA MET A 55 -6.61 -9.31 -2.79
C MET A 55 -7.36 -8.28 -3.67
N THR A 56 -6.71 -7.80 -4.72
CA THR A 56 -7.26 -6.74 -5.59
C THR A 56 -6.65 -6.81 -6.98
N TYR A 57 -7.33 -6.14 -7.91
CA TYR A 57 -6.74 -5.70 -9.16
C TYR A 57 -5.84 -4.48 -8.94
N VAL A 58 -4.74 -4.42 -9.68
CA VAL A 58 -3.67 -3.44 -9.58
C VAL A 58 -3.43 -2.82 -10.95
N ILE A 59 -3.32 -1.50 -10.98
CA ILE A 59 -2.95 -0.75 -12.19
C ILE A 59 -1.43 -0.58 -12.22
N ALA A 60 -0.81 -1.01 -13.32
CA ALA A 60 0.63 -0.99 -13.56
C ALA A 60 1.08 0.19 -14.45
N LEU A 61 2.37 0.17 -14.82
CA LEU A 61 3.04 1.19 -15.64
C LEU A 61 2.30 1.62 -16.92
N PRO A 62 1.65 0.73 -17.71
CA PRO A 62 1.05 1.12 -18.99
C PRO A 62 -0.08 2.15 -18.88
N CYS A 63 -0.63 2.39 -17.68
CA CYS A 63 -1.66 3.41 -17.46
C CYS A 63 -1.11 4.84 -17.31
N VAL A 64 0.18 4.96 -16.96
CA VAL A 64 0.83 6.26 -16.68
C VAL A 64 0.81 7.12 -17.94
N ASP A 65 0.31 8.35 -17.82
CA ASP A 65 0.16 9.36 -18.88
C ASP A 65 -0.86 9.02 -20.01
N VAL A 66 -1.50 7.84 -19.99
CA VAL A 66 -2.54 7.44 -20.96
C VAL A 66 -3.95 7.77 -20.45
N LYS A 67 -4.26 7.36 -19.21
CA LYS A 67 -5.53 7.63 -18.50
C LYS A 67 -6.80 7.52 -19.37
N ASP A 68 -7.02 6.35 -19.97
CA ASP A 68 -8.16 6.09 -20.89
C ASP A 68 -9.55 6.14 -20.21
N ARG A 69 -9.62 5.82 -18.91
CA ARG A 69 -10.84 5.84 -18.07
C ARG A 69 -11.95 4.86 -18.45
N ALA A 70 -11.80 4.01 -19.47
CA ALA A 70 -12.82 3.00 -19.78
C ALA A 70 -13.09 2.03 -18.61
N CYS A 71 -12.08 1.74 -17.79
CA CYS A 71 -12.23 0.88 -16.60
C CYS A 71 -13.18 1.46 -15.52
N VAL A 72 -13.34 2.78 -15.45
CA VAL A 72 -14.16 3.46 -14.42
C VAL A 72 -15.65 3.17 -14.64
N GLU A 73 -16.10 3.19 -15.89
CA GLU A 73 -17.51 3.01 -16.25
C GLU A 73 -18.00 1.57 -16.01
N GLU A 74 -17.09 0.60 -16.06
CA GLU A 74 -17.40 -0.83 -15.91
C GLU A 74 -17.26 -1.32 -14.46
N CYS A 75 -16.73 -0.49 -13.55
CA CYS A 75 -16.56 -0.87 -12.15
C CYS A 75 -17.91 -0.75 -11.39
N PRO A 76 -18.51 -1.85 -10.90
CA PRO A 76 -19.83 -1.81 -10.26
C PRO A 76 -19.85 -1.10 -8.91
N VAL A 77 -18.69 -0.98 -8.26
CA VAL A 77 -18.51 -0.35 -6.93
C VAL A 77 -17.82 1.00 -7.01
N ASP A 78 -17.43 1.45 -8.22
CA ASP A 78 -16.74 2.73 -8.46
C ASP A 78 -15.48 2.92 -7.59
N CYS A 79 -14.66 1.87 -7.45
CA CYS A 79 -13.47 1.85 -6.60
C CYS A 79 -12.18 2.30 -7.32
N ILE A 80 -12.30 2.95 -8.49
CA ILE A 80 -11.15 3.37 -9.31
C ILE A 80 -11.01 4.89 -9.27
N TYR A 81 -9.96 5.36 -8.61
CA TYR A 81 -9.73 6.77 -8.34
C TYR A 81 -8.73 7.37 -9.33
N GLU A 82 -8.97 8.62 -9.72
CA GLU A 82 -8.13 9.35 -10.67
C GLU A 82 -7.03 10.15 -9.95
N GLY A 83 -5.78 9.77 -10.20
CA GLY A 83 -4.57 10.51 -9.80
C GLY A 83 -4.20 11.59 -10.82
N ASP A 84 -2.99 12.12 -10.73
CA ASP A 84 -2.49 13.12 -11.69
C ASP A 84 -1.94 12.42 -12.95
N ARG A 85 -1.12 11.38 -12.79
CA ARG A 85 -0.47 10.64 -13.88
C ARG A 85 -1.17 9.33 -14.24
N THR A 86 -1.79 8.65 -13.27
CA THR A 86 -2.41 7.33 -13.45
C THR A 86 -3.75 7.22 -12.73
N LEU A 87 -4.47 6.12 -12.94
CA LEU A 87 -5.59 5.71 -12.11
C LEU A 87 -5.12 4.70 -11.03
N TYR A 88 -5.84 4.64 -9.92
CA TYR A 88 -5.55 3.80 -8.76
C TYR A 88 -6.78 3.00 -8.34
N ILE A 89 -6.62 1.71 -8.04
CA ILE A 89 -7.70 0.85 -7.55
C ILE A 89 -7.64 0.80 -6.01
N HIS A 90 -8.75 1.15 -5.35
CA HIS A 90 -8.83 1.07 -3.90
C HIS A 90 -8.99 -0.38 -3.47
N PRO A 91 -8.04 -0.92 -2.68
CA PRO A 91 -7.98 -2.36 -2.58
C PRO A 91 -8.85 -2.91 -1.44
N ASP A 92 -9.26 -2.09 -0.46
CA ASP A 92 -10.31 -2.46 0.50
C ASP A 92 -11.75 -2.30 -0.05
N GLU A 93 -11.93 -1.62 -1.19
CA GLU A 93 -13.25 -1.40 -1.82
C GLU A 93 -13.47 -2.31 -3.03
N CYS A 94 -12.38 -2.80 -3.64
CA CYS A 94 -12.44 -3.77 -4.72
C CYS A 94 -13.05 -5.09 -4.23
N VAL A 95 -13.87 -5.70 -5.08
CA VAL A 95 -14.57 -6.97 -4.81
C VAL A 95 -14.19 -8.06 -5.81
N ASP A 96 -13.06 -7.90 -6.50
CA ASP A 96 -12.52 -8.86 -7.48
C ASP A 96 -13.52 -9.30 -8.56
N CYS A 97 -14.31 -8.34 -9.06
CA CYS A 97 -15.31 -8.63 -10.10
C CYS A 97 -14.70 -8.89 -11.49
N GLY A 98 -13.46 -8.44 -11.74
CA GLY A 98 -12.74 -8.66 -13.01
C GLY A 98 -13.29 -7.94 -14.24
N ALA A 99 -14.29 -7.07 -14.11
CA ALA A 99 -14.88 -6.37 -15.25
C ALA A 99 -13.93 -5.35 -15.91
N CYS A 100 -12.99 -4.79 -15.13
CA CYS A 100 -12.10 -3.72 -15.57
C CYS A 100 -10.92 -4.20 -16.44
N GLU A 101 -10.45 -5.44 -16.25
CA GLU A 101 -9.32 -6.03 -16.96
C GLU A 101 -9.52 -6.09 -18.49
N PRO A 102 -10.58 -6.72 -19.04
CA PRO A 102 -10.72 -6.88 -20.50
C PRO A 102 -11.06 -5.58 -21.24
N VAL A 103 -11.35 -4.51 -20.50
CA VAL A 103 -11.79 -3.22 -21.05
C VAL A 103 -10.60 -2.27 -21.24
N CYS A 104 -9.49 -2.51 -20.55
CA CYS A 104 -8.31 -1.65 -20.66
C CYS A 104 -7.63 -1.84 -22.04
N PRO A 105 -7.56 -0.81 -22.90
CA PRO A 105 -6.99 -0.95 -24.25
C PRO A 105 -5.47 -1.18 -24.25
N VAL A 106 -4.80 -0.82 -23.16
CA VAL A 106 -3.35 -0.96 -22.96
C VAL A 106 -3.00 -2.09 -21.98
N GLU A 107 -3.99 -2.89 -21.58
CA GLU A 107 -3.81 -4.05 -20.68
C GLU A 107 -3.03 -3.69 -19.40
N ALA A 108 -3.31 -2.52 -18.80
CA ALA A 108 -2.57 -2.03 -17.63
C ALA A 108 -3.04 -2.63 -16.29
N ILE A 109 -4.14 -3.38 -16.28
CA ILE A 109 -4.81 -3.88 -15.09
C ILE A 109 -4.50 -5.36 -14.95
N TYR A 110 -3.91 -5.74 -13.82
CA TYR A 110 -3.56 -7.12 -13.49
C TYR A 110 -4.16 -7.50 -12.15
N TYR A 111 -4.46 -8.77 -11.95
CA TYR A 111 -4.73 -9.30 -10.62
C TYR A 111 -3.42 -9.35 -9.81
N GLU A 112 -3.45 -9.15 -8.48
CA GLU A 112 -2.23 -9.04 -7.65
C GLU A 112 -1.22 -10.17 -7.86
N ASP A 113 -1.70 -11.41 -8.06
CA ASP A 113 -0.86 -12.59 -8.26
C ASP A 113 -0.30 -12.71 -9.69
N ASP A 114 -0.90 -11.99 -10.64
CA ASP A 114 -0.55 -11.99 -12.07
C ASP A 114 0.29 -10.77 -12.47
N VAL A 115 0.60 -9.87 -11.52
CA VAL A 115 1.48 -8.72 -11.77
C VAL A 115 2.91 -9.22 -12.07
N PRO A 116 3.51 -8.84 -13.21
CA PRO A 116 4.92 -9.13 -13.49
C PRO A 116 5.83 -8.60 -12.37
N GLU A 117 6.91 -9.32 -12.06
CA GLU A 117 7.82 -8.95 -10.96
C GLU A 117 8.40 -7.53 -11.11
N GLU A 118 8.61 -7.09 -12.36
CA GLU A 118 9.06 -5.74 -12.72
C GLU A 118 8.11 -4.62 -12.25
N TRP A 119 6.83 -4.93 -12.07
CA TRP A 119 5.78 -3.99 -11.66
C TRP A 119 5.20 -4.31 -10.28
N SER A 120 5.86 -5.17 -9.50
CA SER A 120 5.43 -5.51 -8.14
C SER A 120 5.30 -4.29 -7.22
N GLU A 121 6.07 -3.23 -7.44
CA GLU A 121 5.99 -1.97 -6.69
C GLU A 121 4.63 -1.26 -6.85
N TYR A 122 3.92 -1.51 -7.97
CA TYR A 122 2.60 -0.90 -8.21
C TYR A 122 1.53 -1.42 -7.26
N ILE A 123 1.68 -2.63 -6.73
CA ILE A 123 0.76 -3.20 -5.74
C ILE A 123 0.74 -2.30 -4.50
N THR A 124 1.93 -1.96 -4.00
CA THR A 124 2.09 -1.07 -2.85
C THR A 124 1.68 0.35 -3.19
N ALA A 125 2.05 0.86 -4.38
CA ALA A 125 1.69 2.21 -4.82
C ALA A 125 0.18 2.45 -4.87
N ASN A 126 -0.60 1.46 -5.33
CA ASN A 126 -2.06 1.55 -5.35
C ASN A 126 -2.62 1.62 -3.92
N ALA A 127 -2.06 0.88 -2.97
CA ALA A 127 -2.49 0.95 -1.57
C ALA A 127 -2.08 2.26 -0.88
N GLU A 128 -0.83 2.71 -1.09
CA GLU A 128 -0.26 3.92 -0.46
C GLU A 128 -0.99 5.20 -0.87
N PHE A 129 -1.52 5.26 -2.09
CA PHE A 129 -2.31 6.40 -2.55
C PHE A 129 -3.51 6.70 -1.63
N PHE A 130 -4.08 5.69 -0.96
CA PHE A 130 -5.25 5.83 -0.09
C PHE A 130 -4.92 6.02 1.40
N ASP A 131 -3.65 6.04 1.80
CA ASP A 131 -3.29 6.15 3.23
C ASP A 131 -3.80 7.45 3.87
N ASP A 132 -3.84 8.55 3.10
CA ASP A 132 -4.37 9.85 3.53
C ASP A 132 -5.88 10.01 3.27
N LEU A 133 -6.42 9.35 2.24
CA LEU A 133 -7.80 9.48 1.80
C LEU A 133 -8.77 8.56 2.57
N GLY A 134 -8.28 7.44 3.07
CA GLY A 134 -9.12 6.37 3.62
C GLY A 134 -10.00 5.73 2.54
N SER A 135 -11.21 5.31 2.92
CA SER A 135 -12.20 4.67 2.04
C SER A 135 -13.40 5.62 1.84
N PRO A 136 -13.40 6.44 0.78
CA PRO A 136 -14.46 7.41 0.52
C PRO A 136 -15.71 6.79 -0.12
N GLY A 137 -15.66 5.53 -0.60
CA GLY A 137 -16.81 4.80 -1.11
C GLY A 137 -17.37 5.36 -2.41
N GLY A 138 -16.50 5.56 -3.40
CA GLY A 138 -16.84 5.93 -4.78
C GLY A 138 -16.01 7.09 -5.33
N ALA A 139 -15.33 6.86 -6.45
CA ALA A 139 -14.50 7.86 -7.13
C ALA A 139 -15.29 9.02 -7.74
N ALA A 140 -16.53 8.78 -8.19
CA ALA A 140 -17.41 9.80 -8.77
C ALA A 140 -17.68 10.98 -7.82
N LYS A 141 -17.56 10.78 -6.50
CA LYS A 141 -17.74 11.83 -5.49
C LYS A 141 -16.49 12.68 -5.27
N MET A 142 -15.32 12.12 -5.51
CA MET A 142 -14.02 12.74 -5.21
C MET A 142 -13.47 13.50 -6.43
N GLY A 143 -13.74 13.01 -7.64
CA GLY A 143 -13.17 13.55 -8.86
C GLY A 143 -11.64 13.37 -8.94
N PRO A 144 -10.96 14.09 -9.84
CA PRO A 144 -9.51 14.03 -9.99
C PRO A 144 -8.83 14.59 -8.73
N THR A 145 -8.08 13.75 -8.04
CA THR A 145 -7.41 14.12 -6.78
C THR A 145 -6.12 14.91 -6.99
N GLY A 146 -5.55 14.89 -8.20
CA GLY A 146 -4.36 15.66 -8.57
C GLY A 146 -3.12 15.31 -7.74
N LYS A 147 -3.08 14.09 -7.19
CA LYS A 147 -1.96 13.57 -6.42
C LYS A 147 -1.58 12.21 -7.01
N ASP A 148 -0.31 11.88 -6.92
CA ASP A 148 0.21 10.55 -7.18
C ASP A 148 1.17 10.16 -6.06
N VAL A 149 1.45 8.86 -5.96
CA VAL A 149 2.53 8.40 -5.08
C VAL A 149 3.89 8.93 -5.56
N PRO A 150 4.86 9.16 -4.64
CA PRO A 150 6.16 9.75 -4.99
C PRO A 150 6.91 9.01 -6.10
N PHE A 151 6.80 7.69 -6.15
CA PHE A 151 7.41 6.84 -7.18
C PHE A 151 6.85 7.18 -8.57
N ILE A 152 5.53 7.25 -8.73
CA ILE A 152 4.87 7.49 -10.02
C ILE A 152 5.09 8.94 -10.46
N ALA A 153 5.03 9.89 -9.54
CA ALA A 153 5.32 11.29 -9.83
C ALA A 153 6.75 11.50 -10.35
N ALA A 154 7.71 10.68 -9.92
CA ALA A 154 9.11 10.76 -10.32
C ALA A 154 9.43 10.05 -11.65
N LEU A 155 8.51 9.25 -12.20
CA LEU A 155 8.74 8.54 -13.46
C LEU A 155 8.93 9.53 -14.62
N PRO A 156 9.83 9.23 -15.59
CA PRO A 156 9.90 10.03 -16.82
C PRO A 156 8.56 9.99 -17.56
N PRO A 157 8.24 11.01 -18.38
CA PRO A 157 7.03 11.00 -19.19
C PRO A 157 7.02 9.76 -20.08
N GLN A 158 5.92 9.00 -20.03
CA GLN A 158 5.72 7.77 -20.79
C GLN A 158 4.97 8.00 -22.11
N GLY A 159 4.37 9.18 -22.28
CA GLY A 159 3.71 9.59 -23.53
C GLY A 159 4.70 10.08 -24.59
N GLU A 160 4.60 9.52 -25.80
CA GLU A 160 5.10 10.15 -27.03
C GLU A 160 4.11 11.21 -27.55
#